data_AF-A0A9W6FWR7-F1
#
_entry.id   AF-A0A9W6FWR7-F1
#
_cell.length_a   1.000
_cell.length_b   1.000
_cell.length_c   1.000
_cell.angle_alpha   90.00
_cell.angle_beta   90.00
_cell.angle_gamma   90.00
#
_symmetry.space_group_name_H-M   'P 1'
#
loop_
_entity.id
_entity.type
_entity.pdbx_description
1 polymer ?
#
loop_
_entity_poly.entity_id
_entity_poly.type
_entity_poly.pdbx_seq_one_letter_code
_entity_poly.pdbx_strand_id
1 'polypeptide(L)'
;MSITKFAVSLVIGLFLLTASGLALAQMPMKEVIKEGVKEGAQEMLGVEKPVQGRVEMMDGAKKMMDGKKMMKDDLVKHGKIKEGEALKGERMMSDGYDMVAEGDKMIQSQKAAEGKKKMMDGSKMMADGKKKMMHDISEKKILKESEKSNGYTMMEDGEKMMKDAEMMMLK
;
A
#
# COMPACT_ATOMS: atom_id res chain seq x y z
N MET A 1 44.97 19.51 61.92
CA MET A 1 45.24 18.27 61.15
C MET A 1 44.02 17.37 61.41
N SER A 2 42.99 17.25 60.58
CA SER A 2 43.00 16.90 59.16
C SER A 2 41.63 17.23 58.55
N ILE A 3 41.53 18.26 57.70
CA ILE A 3 40.36 18.52 56.83
C ILE A 3 40.54 17.84 55.46
N THR A 4 41.69 17.20 55.24
CA THR A 4 42.11 16.59 53.98
C THR A 4 41.61 15.15 53.74
N LYS A 5 40.79 14.56 54.63
CA LYS A 5 40.33 13.17 54.47
C LYS A 5 38.90 13.00 53.94
N PHE A 6 38.12 14.08 53.78
CA PHE A 6 36.75 13.98 53.28
C PHE A 6 36.58 14.28 51.79
N ALA A 7 37.60 14.84 51.12
CA ALA A 7 37.53 15.21 49.70
C ALA A 7 38.04 14.14 48.72
N VAL A 8 38.67 13.06 49.20
CA VAL A 8 39.28 12.03 48.32
C VAL A 8 38.32 10.88 47.98
N SER A 9 37.19 10.76 48.70
CA SER A 9 36.25 9.66 48.48
C SER A 9 35.22 9.89 47.36
N LEU A 10 35.19 11.07 46.73
CA LEU A 10 34.18 11.41 45.70
C LEU A 10 34.70 11.31 44.25
N VAL A 11 35.97 10.95 44.04
CA VAL A 11 36.59 10.86 42.70
C VAL A 11 36.81 9.42 42.23
N ILE A 12 36.58 8.41 43.07
CA ILE A 12 36.79 6.98 42.74
C ILE A 12 35.46 6.26 42.44
N GLY A 13 34.38 7.00 42.18
CA GLY A 13 33.05 6.47 41.86
C GLY A 13 32.62 6.62 40.40
N LEU A 14 33.52 6.99 39.48
CA LEU A 14 33.16 7.30 38.09
C LEU A 14 34.07 6.61 37.06
N PHE A 15 34.55 5.40 37.35
CA PHE A 15 35.47 4.68 36.45
C PHE A 15 35.22 3.17 36.32
N LEU A 16 33.97 2.71 36.50
CA LEU A 16 33.59 1.31 36.30
C LEU A 16 32.27 1.18 35.55
N LEU A 17 32.19 1.69 34.31
CA LEU A 17 31.14 1.28 33.36
C LEU A 17 31.45 1.58 31.89
N THR A 18 32.69 1.35 31.45
CA THR A 18 33.09 1.53 30.03
C THR A 18 34.00 0.40 29.53
N ALA A 19 33.70 -0.84 29.89
CA ALA A 19 34.46 -2.00 29.42
C ALA A 19 33.55 -3.18 29.08
N SER A 20 32.68 -3.02 28.07
CA SER A 20 32.14 -4.14 27.29
C SER A 20 31.38 -3.62 26.08
N GLY A 21 31.99 -3.68 24.89
CA GLY A 21 31.24 -3.49 23.64
C GLY A 21 31.95 -2.85 22.46
N LEU A 22 33.29 -2.73 22.42
CA LEU A 22 34.02 -2.42 21.17
C LEU A 22 34.19 -3.70 20.35
N ALA A 23 33.11 -4.14 19.71
CA ALA A 23 33.16 -5.17 18.69
C ALA A 23 31.96 -5.02 17.74
N LEU A 24 31.90 -3.94 16.96
CA LEU A 24 31.39 -4.01 15.60
C LEU A 24 32.18 -3.05 14.71
N ALA A 25 32.77 -3.66 13.71
CA ALA A 25 33.60 -3.06 12.71
C ALA A 25 32.85 -1.98 11.92
N GLN A 26 33.62 -0.94 11.60
CA GLN A 26 33.56 -0.15 10.37
C GLN A 26 32.58 -0.71 9.32
N MET A 27 31.37 -0.16 9.26
CA MET A 27 30.62 -0.09 8.01
C MET A 27 30.64 1.38 7.55
N PRO A 28 30.99 1.66 6.28
CA PRO A 28 31.04 3.03 5.77
C PRO A 28 29.64 3.65 5.79
N MET A 29 29.42 4.59 6.72
CA MET A 29 28.20 5.40 6.88
C MET A 29 27.97 6.40 5.73
N LYS A 30 28.07 5.97 4.47
CA LYS A 30 27.69 6.80 3.31
C LYS A 30 26.41 6.35 2.61
N GLU A 31 25.94 5.12 2.86
CA GLU A 31 24.70 4.63 2.25
C GLU A 31 23.49 4.70 3.19
N VAL A 32 23.64 4.40 4.48
CA VAL A 32 22.51 4.39 5.44
C VAL A 32 21.95 5.80 5.73
N ILE A 33 22.77 6.85 5.60
CA ILE A 33 22.33 8.23 5.84
C ILE A 33 21.48 8.75 4.66
N LYS A 34 21.62 8.21 3.45
CA LYS A 34 20.84 8.68 2.29
C LYS A 34 19.39 8.21 2.29
N GLU A 35 19.10 7.05 2.88
CA GLU A 35 17.74 6.51 2.99
C GLU A 35 17.02 7.07 4.22
N GLY A 36 17.64 7.04 5.40
CA GLY A 36 17.01 7.57 6.62
C GLY A 36 16.79 9.09 6.64
N VAL A 37 17.65 9.88 5.96
CA VAL A 37 17.43 11.34 5.82
C VAL A 37 16.37 11.66 4.77
N LYS A 38 16.16 10.80 3.76
CA LYS A 38 15.06 10.99 2.80
C LYS A 38 13.70 10.74 3.44
N GLU A 39 13.60 9.69 4.26
CA GLU A 39 12.36 9.34 4.97
C GLU A 39 12.03 10.38 6.06
N GLY A 40 13.02 10.76 6.88
CA GLY A 40 12.82 11.80 7.91
C GLY A 40 12.58 13.21 7.35
N ALA A 41 13.11 13.55 6.17
CA ALA A 41 12.82 14.83 5.51
C ALA A 41 11.43 14.87 4.87
N GLN A 42 10.88 13.72 4.43
CA GLN A 42 9.50 13.62 3.93
C GLN A 42 8.46 13.75 5.05
N GLU A 43 8.78 13.27 6.25
CA GLU A 43 7.98 13.43 7.48
C GLU A 43 7.81 14.92 7.86
N MET A 44 8.88 15.72 7.76
CA MET A 44 8.84 17.15 8.12
C MET A 44 8.21 18.06 7.05
N LEU A 45 7.97 17.58 5.83
CA LEU A 45 7.50 18.39 4.69
C LEU A 45 6.02 18.13 4.29
N GLY A 46 5.26 17.35 5.07
CA GLY A 46 3.86 17.04 4.78
C GLY A 46 3.68 16.03 3.64
N VAL A 47 4.70 15.23 3.32
CA VAL A 47 4.74 14.31 2.18
C VAL A 47 4.30 12.89 2.52
N GLU A 48 4.04 12.57 3.80
CA GLU A 48 3.56 11.25 4.24
C GLU A 48 2.22 10.88 3.60
N LYS A 49 1.24 11.79 3.60
CA LYS A 49 -0.12 11.50 3.12
C LYS A 49 -0.17 11.10 1.64
N PRO A 50 0.55 11.78 0.72
CA PRO A 50 0.65 11.33 -0.66
C PRO A 50 1.33 9.96 -0.84
N VAL A 51 2.31 9.60 0.00
CA VAL A 51 2.99 8.30 -0.06
C VAL A 51 2.09 7.19 0.47
N GLN A 52 1.41 7.43 1.60
CA GLN A 52 0.42 6.52 2.14
C GLN A 52 -0.74 6.29 1.16
N GLY A 53 -1.27 7.36 0.57
CA GLY A 53 -2.31 7.25 -0.46
C GLY A 53 -1.87 6.40 -1.66
N ARG A 54 -0.61 6.52 -2.10
CA ARG A 54 -0.06 5.67 -3.17
C ARG A 54 -0.09 4.19 -2.81
N VAL A 55 0.33 3.85 -1.59
CA VAL A 55 0.36 2.47 -1.09
C VAL A 55 -1.06 1.92 -0.96
N GLU A 56 -1.95 2.67 -0.32
CA GLU A 56 -3.36 2.29 -0.15
C GLU A 56 -4.08 2.12 -1.49
N MET A 57 -3.72 2.92 -2.50
CA MET A 57 -4.25 2.75 -3.86
C MET A 57 -3.84 1.42 -4.48
N MET A 58 -2.57 1.04 -4.37
CA MET A 58 -2.09 -0.24 -4.91
C MET A 58 -2.69 -1.43 -4.15
N ASP A 59 -2.78 -1.34 -2.83
CA ASP A 59 -3.41 -2.39 -2.01
C ASP A 59 -4.90 -2.52 -2.34
N GLY A 60 -5.61 -1.40 -2.49
CA GLY A 60 -7.01 -1.39 -2.91
C GLY A 60 -7.19 -2.01 -4.30
N ALA A 61 -6.33 -1.66 -5.26
CA ALA A 61 -6.34 -2.22 -6.61
C ALA A 61 -6.09 -3.73 -6.58
N LYS A 62 -5.11 -4.19 -5.80
CA LYS A 62 -4.84 -5.63 -5.61
C LYS A 62 -6.03 -6.34 -4.99
N LYS A 63 -6.65 -5.76 -3.96
CA LYS A 63 -7.83 -6.33 -3.30
C LYS A 63 -9.03 -6.43 -4.24
N MET A 64 -9.22 -5.47 -5.15
CA MET A 64 -10.21 -5.57 -6.23
C MET A 64 -9.91 -6.73 -7.19
N MET A 65 -8.65 -6.95 -7.55
CA MET A 65 -8.25 -8.05 -8.44
C MET A 65 -8.41 -9.42 -7.78
N ASP A 66 -8.05 -9.54 -6.51
CA ASP A 66 -8.26 -10.76 -5.72
C ASP A 66 -9.76 -11.04 -5.56
N GLY A 67 -10.55 -10.01 -5.26
CA GLY A 67 -12.01 -10.13 -5.17
C GLY A 67 -12.66 -10.54 -6.50
N LYS A 68 -12.20 -9.99 -7.63
CA LYS A 68 -12.60 -10.41 -8.98
C LYS A 68 -12.33 -11.89 -9.21
N LYS A 69 -11.11 -12.34 -8.92
CA LYS A 69 -10.70 -13.74 -9.09
C LYS A 69 -11.55 -14.66 -8.23
N MET A 70 -11.69 -14.35 -6.94
CA MET A 70 -12.48 -15.15 -6.01
C MET A 70 -13.93 -15.25 -6.46
N MET A 71 -14.53 -14.13 -6.87
CA MET A 71 -15.91 -14.15 -7.36
C MET A 71 -16.03 -15.01 -8.63
N LYS A 72 -15.10 -14.88 -9.58
CA LYS A 72 -15.11 -15.71 -10.79
C LYS A 72 -14.99 -17.20 -10.45
N ASP A 73 -14.07 -17.55 -9.56
CA ASP A 73 -13.86 -18.92 -9.11
C ASP A 73 -15.13 -19.48 -8.44
N ASP A 74 -15.82 -18.69 -7.62
CA ASP A 74 -17.09 -19.08 -6.99
C ASP A 74 -18.18 -19.31 -8.06
N LEU A 75 -18.29 -18.43 -9.04
CA LEU A 75 -19.26 -18.58 -10.13
C LEU A 75 -18.99 -19.83 -10.97
N VAL A 76 -17.73 -20.16 -11.25
CA VAL A 76 -17.35 -21.39 -11.96
C VAL A 76 -17.68 -22.62 -11.11
N LYS A 77 -17.29 -22.63 -9.83
CA LYS A 77 -17.55 -23.75 -8.89
C LYS A 77 -19.02 -24.06 -8.74
N HIS A 78 -19.87 -23.03 -8.72
CA HIS A 78 -21.32 -23.18 -8.62
C HIS A 78 -22.02 -23.39 -9.98
N GLY A 79 -21.24 -23.60 -11.06
CA GLY A 79 -21.75 -23.88 -12.40
C GLY A 79 -22.55 -22.73 -13.02
N LYS A 80 -22.34 -21.50 -12.53
CA LYS A 80 -23.05 -20.31 -13.00
C LYS A 80 -22.46 -19.72 -14.27
N ILE A 81 -21.15 -19.89 -14.45
CA ILE A 81 -20.41 -19.56 -15.67
C ILE A 81 -19.50 -20.73 -16.04
N LYS A 82 -19.10 -20.81 -17.31
CA LYS A 82 -18.11 -21.81 -17.73
C LYS A 82 -16.69 -21.40 -17.34
N GLU A 83 -15.82 -22.38 -17.13
CA GLU A 83 -14.39 -22.11 -16.98
C GLU A 83 -13.87 -21.39 -18.23
N GLY A 84 -13.11 -20.32 -18.03
CA GLY A 84 -12.63 -19.46 -19.11
C GLY A 84 -13.65 -18.46 -19.68
N GLU A 85 -14.92 -18.50 -19.24
CA GLU A 85 -15.89 -17.47 -19.62
C GLU A 85 -15.44 -16.12 -19.05
N ALA A 86 -15.33 -15.12 -19.93
CA ALA A 86 -14.99 -13.76 -19.53
C ALA A 86 -16.26 -13.00 -19.15
N LEU A 87 -16.30 -12.48 -17.93
CA LEU A 87 -17.33 -11.53 -17.53
C LEU A 87 -17.02 -10.15 -18.12
N LYS A 88 -18.07 -9.38 -18.46
CA LYS A 88 -17.87 -7.99 -18.89
C LYS A 88 -17.14 -7.22 -17.79
N GLY A 89 -16.23 -6.33 -18.18
CA GLY A 89 -15.48 -5.51 -17.22
C GLY A 89 -14.24 -6.18 -16.61
N GLU A 90 -14.04 -7.49 -16.75
CA GLU A 90 -12.80 -8.15 -16.28
C GLU A 90 -11.54 -7.52 -16.87
N ARG A 91 -11.58 -7.24 -18.18
CA ARG A 91 -10.48 -6.59 -18.90
C ARG A 91 -10.27 -5.17 -18.41
N MET A 92 -11.32 -4.40 -18.17
CA MET A 92 -11.22 -3.04 -17.63
C MET A 92 -10.59 -3.04 -16.23
N MET A 93 -10.89 -4.05 -15.40
CA MET A 93 -10.24 -4.18 -14.09
C MET A 93 -8.75 -4.50 -14.22
N SER A 94 -8.36 -5.37 -15.15
CA SER A 94 -6.94 -5.67 -15.41
C SER A 94 -6.20 -4.45 -15.99
N ASP A 95 -6.75 -3.83 -17.04
CA ASP A 95 -6.17 -2.64 -17.66
C ASP A 95 -6.05 -1.49 -16.64
N GLY A 96 -7.08 -1.30 -15.79
CA GLY A 96 -7.07 -0.33 -14.71
C GLY A 96 -6.00 -0.62 -13.66
N TYR A 97 -5.83 -1.89 -13.26
CA TYR A 97 -4.75 -2.30 -12.36
C TYR A 97 -3.37 -2.00 -12.94
N ASP A 98 -3.16 -2.29 -14.22
CA ASP A 98 -1.90 -2.01 -14.90
C ASP A 98 -1.61 -0.50 -14.95
N MET A 99 -2.64 0.33 -15.16
CA MET A 99 -2.51 1.78 -15.06
C MET A 99 -2.13 2.25 -13.66
N VAL A 100 -2.71 1.67 -12.60
CA VAL A 100 -2.31 1.97 -11.22
C VAL A 100 -0.84 1.59 -10.98
N ALA A 101 -0.44 0.40 -11.41
CA ALA A 101 0.93 -0.08 -11.26
C ALA A 101 1.95 0.76 -12.04
N GLU A 102 1.61 1.18 -13.25
CA GLU A 102 2.45 2.05 -14.07
C GLU A 102 2.53 3.46 -13.46
N GLY A 103 1.41 3.98 -12.95
CA GLY A 103 1.38 5.27 -12.27
C GLY A 103 2.25 5.29 -11.01
N ASP A 104 2.27 4.20 -10.23
CA ASP A 104 3.17 4.03 -9.08
C ASP A 104 4.65 4.09 -9.53
N LYS A 105 5.03 3.36 -10.58
CA LYS A 105 6.39 3.40 -11.16
C LYS A 105 6.78 4.80 -11.65
N MET A 106 5.84 5.54 -12.24
CA MET A 106 6.07 6.93 -12.68
C MET A 106 6.34 7.86 -11.49
N ILE A 107 5.59 7.70 -10.38
CA ILE A 107 5.83 8.47 -9.15
C ILE A 107 7.24 8.19 -8.61
N GLN A 108 7.65 6.92 -8.57
CA GLN A 108 8.99 6.53 -8.15
C GLN A 108 10.09 7.11 -9.08
N SER A 109 9.78 7.25 -10.37
CA SER A 109 10.68 7.79 -11.41
C SER A 109 10.66 9.32 -11.53
N GLN A 110 10.27 10.05 -10.47
CA GLN A 110 10.17 11.52 -10.41
C GLN A 110 9.09 12.16 -11.31
N LYS A 111 8.20 11.37 -11.93
CA LYS A 111 7.06 11.85 -12.71
C LYS A 111 5.78 11.84 -11.89
N ALA A 112 5.82 12.49 -10.72
CA ALA A 112 4.77 12.38 -9.72
C ALA A 112 3.38 12.82 -10.23
N ALA A 113 3.27 13.93 -10.98
CA ALA A 113 1.98 14.41 -11.46
C ALA A 113 1.34 13.47 -12.50
N GLU A 114 2.12 13.01 -13.49
CA GLU A 114 1.67 12.04 -14.50
C GLU A 114 1.30 10.70 -13.86
N GLY A 115 2.14 10.23 -12.92
CA GLY A 115 1.91 8.99 -12.20
C GLY A 115 0.65 9.04 -11.33
N LYS A 116 0.45 10.10 -10.54
CA LYS A 116 -0.79 10.31 -9.75
C LYS A 116 -2.03 10.27 -10.65
N LYS A 117 -2.01 11.01 -11.77
CA LYS A 117 -3.11 11.02 -12.74
C LYS A 117 -3.39 9.62 -13.28
N LYS A 118 -2.34 8.89 -13.66
CA LYS A 118 -2.47 7.53 -14.21
C LYS A 118 -3.03 6.54 -13.19
N MET A 119 -2.66 6.67 -11.92
CA MET A 119 -3.25 5.90 -10.82
C MET A 119 -4.74 6.21 -10.66
N MET A 120 -5.15 7.48 -10.68
CA MET A 120 -6.56 7.88 -10.59
C MET A 120 -7.39 7.38 -11.78
N ASP A 121 -6.85 7.50 -13.00
CA ASP A 121 -7.51 7.01 -14.20
C ASP A 121 -7.67 5.47 -14.16
N GLY A 122 -6.62 4.77 -13.70
CA GLY A 122 -6.66 3.32 -13.48
C GLY A 122 -7.71 2.93 -12.42
N SER A 123 -7.74 3.64 -11.30
CA SER A 123 -8.71 3.44 -10.22
C SER A 123 -10.16 3.54 -10.70
N LYS A 124 -10.47 4.62 -11.43
CA LYS A 124 -11.78 4.81 -12.04
C LYS A 124 -12.14 3.69 -13.02
N MET A 125 -11.17 3.26 -13.85
CA MET A 125 -11.39 2.17 -14.80
C MET A 125 -11.68 0.85 -14.08
N MET A 126 -11.03 0.56 -12.94
CA MET A 126 -11.33 -0.62 -12.13
C MET A 126 -12.72 -0.56 -11.51
N ALA A 127 -13.14 0.59 -10.99
CA ALA A 127 -14.48 0.78 -10.44
C ALA A 127 -15.57 0.59 -11.51
N ASP A 128 -15.36 1.14 -12.71
CA ASP A 128 -16.30 0.96 -13.83
C ASP A 128 -16.28 -0.48 -14.37
N GLY A 129 -15.11 -1.13 -14.37
CA GLY A 129 -14.97 -2.57 -14.65
C GLY A 129 -15.78 -3.42 -13.67
N LYS A 130 -15.69 -3.14 -12.36
CA LYS A 130 -16.51 -3.80 -11.34
C LYS A 130 -18.01 -3.63 -11.63
N LYS A 131 -18.47 -2.40 -11.88
CA LYS A 131 -19.89 -2.14 -12.18
C LYS A 131 -20.39 -2.95 -13.37
N LYS A 132 -19.61 -2.99 -14.47
CA LYS A 132 -19.97 -3.79 -15.66
C LYS A 132 -20.02 -5.28 -15.35
N MET A 133 -19.10 -5.77 -14.53
CA MET A 133 -19.08 -7.17 -14.12
C MET A 133 -20.30 -7.52 -13.28
N MET A 134 -20.67 -6.68 -12.30
CA MET A 134 -21.86 -6.87 -11.49
C MET A 134 -23.14 -6.79 -12.32
N HIS A 135 -23.18 -5.88 -13.30
CA HIS A 135 -24.29 -5.79 -14.24
C HIS A 135 -24.42 -7.07 -15.07
N ASP A 136 -23.32 -7.61 -15.61
CA ASP A 136 -23.34 -8.85 -16.39
C ASP A 136 -23.81 -10.05 -15.56
N ILE A 137 -23.37 -10.13 -14.30
CA ILE A 137 -23.80 -11.16 -13.35
C ILE A 137 -25.30 -11.04 -13.04
N SER A 138 -25.79 -9.83 -12.83
CA SER A 138 -27.20 -9.56 -12.55
C SER A 138 -28.09 -9.82 -13.78
N GLU A 139 -27.68 -9.36 -14.97
CA GLU A 139 -28.37 -9.62 -16.25
C GLU A 139 -28.49 -11.12 -16.52
N LYS A 140 -27.42 -11.88 -16.30
CA LYS A 140 -27.40 -13.33 -16.46
C LYS A 140 -28.15 -14.06 -15.34
N LYS A 141 -28.71 -13.34 -14.35
CA LYS A 141 -29.41 -13.88 -13.16
C LYS A 141 -28.55 -14.90 -12.38
N ILE A 142 -27.23 -14.70 -12.41
CA ILE A 142 -26.25 -15.63 -11.87
C ILE A 142 -26.24 -15.57 -10.34
N LEU A 143 -26.28 -14.36 -9.77
CA LEU A 143 -26.45 -14.10 -8.33
C LEU A 143 -27.79 -13.41 -8.09
N LYS A 144 -28.47 -13.76 -7.00
CA LYS A 144 -29.50 -12.89 -6.42
C LYS A 144 -28.77 -11.84 -5.56
N GLU A 145 -29.27 -10.60 -5.54
CA GLU A 145 -28.73 -9.48 -4.75
C GLU A 145 -28.43 -9.82 -3.26
N SER A 146 -29.05 -10.87 -2.73
CA SER A 146 -28.89 -11.36 -1.36
C SER A 146 -27.65 -12.21 -1.10
N GLU A 147 -26.93 -12.68 -2.11
CA GLU A 147 -25.70 -13.49 -1.96
C GLU A 147 -24.47 -12.68 -2.38
N LYS A 148 -24.06 -11.73 -1.53
CA LYS A 148 -22.76 -11.08 -1.66
C LYS A 148 -21.66 -12.12 -1.42
N SER A 149 -20.94 -12.51 -2.46
CA SER A 149 -19.77 -13.39 -2.32
C SER A 149 -18.64 -12.67 -1.58
N ASN A 150 -17.71 -13.42 -0.99
CA ASN A 150 -16.51 -12.84 -0.39
C ASN A 150 -15.72 -12.01 -1.42
N GLY A 151 -15.71 -12.44 -2.69
CA GLY A 151 -15.11 -11.67 -3.77
C GLY A 151 -15.78 -10.31 -4.00
N TYR A 152 -17.11 -10.23 -3.88
CA TYR A 152 -17.85 -8.96 -3.92
C TYR A 152 -17.40 -8.00 -2.82
N THR A 153 -17.34 -8.48 -1.58
CA THR A 153 -16.91 -7.67 -0.42
C THR A 153 -15.48 -7.18 -0.58
N MET A 154 -14.56 -8.03 -1.05
CA MET A 154 -13.17 -7.61 -1.31
C MET A 154 -13.10 -6.50 -2.37
N MET A 155 -13.95 -6.56 -3.40
CA MET A 155 -14.01 -5.50 -4.40
C MET A 155 -14.65 -4.20 -3.88
N GLU A 156 -15.64 -4.27 -2.98
CA GLU A 156 -16.15 -3.07 -2.30
C GLU A 156 -15.09 -2.43 -1.41
N ASP A 157 -14.40 -3.23 -0.60
CA ASP A 157 -13.31 -2.77 0.25
C ASP A 157 -12.17 -2.16 -0.57
N GLY A 158 -11.75 -2.84 -1.63
CA GLY A 158 -10.69 -2.37 -2.52
C GLY A 158 -11.05 -1.04 -3.18
N GLU A 159 -12.28 -0.89 -3.70
CA GLU A 159 -12.75 0.39 -4.24
C GLU A 159 -12.77 1.49 -3.17
N LYS A 160 -13.18 1.17 -1.94
CA LYS A 160 -13.18 2.14 -0.83
C LYS A 160 -11.76 2.62 -0.52
N MET A 161 -10.82 1.68 -0.37
CA MET A 161 -9.40 2.01 -0.15
C MET A 161 -8.87 2.92 -1.25
N MET A 162 -9.23 2.65 -2.51
CA MET A 162 -8.80 3.48 -3.64
C MET A 162 -9.40 4.89 -3.58
N LYS A 163 -10.68 5.05 -3.23
CA LYS A 163 -11.28 6.38 -3.04
C LYS A 163 -10.64 7.17 -1.90
N ASP A 164 -10.37 6.50 -0.78
CA ASP A 164 -9.71 7.12 0.37
C ASP A 164 -8.28 7.54 -0.01
N ALA A 165 -7.56 6.69 -0.73
CA ALA A 165 -6.25 6.97 -1.28
C ALA A 165 -6.24 8.13 -2.30
N GLU A 166 -7.24 8.23 -3.19
CA GLU A 166 -7.40 9.37 -4.11
C GLU A 166 -7.45 10.68 -3.33
N MET A 167 -8.24 10.70 -2.25
CA MET A 167 -8.38 11.86 -1.36
C MET A 167 -7.08 12.21 -0.63
N MET A 168 -6.23 11.23 -0.31
CA MET A 168 -4.91 11.47 0.30
C MET A 168 -3.87 11.97 -0.73
N MET A 169 -4.00 11.57 -1.99
CA MET A 169 -3.06 11.96 -3.06
C MET A 169 -3.36 13.34 -3.67
N LEU A 170 -4.59 13.82 -3.52
CA LEU A 170 -5.06 15.14 -3.96
C LEU A 170 -4.84 16.27 -2.95
N LYS A 171 -4.56 15.93 -1.69
CA LYS A 171 -4.23 16.88 -0.61
C LYS A 171 -2.74 17.15 -0.55
#